data_AF-A0A2V7JU88-F1
#
_entry.id   AF-A0A2V7JU88-F1
#
_cell.length_a   1.000
_cell.length_b   1.000
_cell.length_c   1.000
_cell.angle_alpha   90.00
_cell.angle_beta   90.00
_cell.angle_gamma   90.00
#
_symmetry.space_group_name_H-M   'P 1'
#
loop_
_entity.id
_entity.type
_entity.pdbx_description
1 polymer ?
#
loop_
_entity_poly.entity_id
_entity_poly.type
_entity_poly.pdbx_seq_one_letter_code
_entity_poly.pdbx_strand_id
1 'polypeptide(L)'
;MMNQRIPVVLTLLNLLLLCGLALDRVRPAFAKQNASPVLRGRALEIVDAQGRLRATIGVLPSTTVDSKRYPETVLLRLIDPRSGPVVKIGAASNGGALGLTDGADRGVQVFAHDTGSFIRIVDRAGRERVIRP
;
A
#
# COMPACT_ATOMS: atom_id res chain seq x y z
N MET A 1 39.21 -19.18 57.57
CA MET A 1 38.52 -18.46 56.47
C MET A 1 38.56 -19.25 55.15
N MET A 2 38.12 -20.53 55.12
CA MET A 2 38.23 -21.39 53.91
C MET A 2 36.91 -21.67 53.18
N ASN A 3 35.75 -21.28 53.75
CA ASN A 3 34.43 -21.59 53.17
C ASN A 3 33.81 -20.45 52.33
N GLN A 4 34.44 -19.27 52.28
CA GLN A 4 33.98 -18.15 51.44
C GLN A 4 34.44 -18.28 49.98
N ARG A 5 35.40 -19.18 49.69
CA ARG A 5 35.95 -19.34 48.33
C ARG A 5 34.96 -20.02 47.40
N ILE A 6 34.21 -21.00 47.90
CA ILE A 6 33.22 -21.78 47.13
C ILE A 6 32.10 -20.89 46.57
N PRO A 7 31.39 -20.07 47.37
CA PRO A 7 30.34 -19.19 46.84
C PRO A 7 30.88 -18.10 45.91
N VAL A 8 32.11 -17.64 46.13
CA VAL A 8 32.77 -16.66 45.24
C VAL A 8 33.05 -17.28 43.86
N VAL A 9 33.62 -18.49 43.83
CA VAL A 9 33.89 -19.21 42.58
C VAL A 9 32.59 -19.50 41.83
N LEU A 10 31.54 -19.92 42.54
CA LEU A 10 30.25 -20.21 41.93
C LEU A 10 29.57 -18.95 41.37
N THR A 11 29.71 -17.81 42.05
CA THR A 11 29.22 -16.51 41.56
C THR A 11 29.94 -16.08 40.29
N LEU A 12 31.28 -16.22 40.26
CA LEU A 12 32.08 -15.89 39.07
C LEU A 12 31.73 -16.78 37.88
N LEU A 13 31.53 -18.08 38.11
CA LEU A 13 31.13 -19.03 37.08
C LEU A 13 29.75 -18.68 36.50
N ASN A 14 28.77 -18.37 37.36
CA ASN A 14 27.44 -17.93 36.93
C ASN A 14 27.49 -16.62 36.14
N LEU A 15 28.34 -15.67 36.55
CA LEU A 15 28.51 -14.41 35.84
C LEU A 15 29.10 -14.65 34.44
N LEU A 16 30.09 -15.54 34.32
CA LEU A 16 30.72 -15.90 33.06
C LEU A 16 29.72 -16.57 32.10
N LEU A 17 28.89 -17.48 32.61
CA LEU A 17 27.78 -18.11 31.89
C LEU A 17 26.75 -17.07 31.44
N LEU A 18 26.36 -16.15 32.33
CA LEU A 18 25.39 -15.11 32.02
C LEU A 18 25.92 -14.17 30.93
N CYS A 19 27.17 -13.72 31.03
CA CYS A 19 27.81 -12.89 30.02
C CYS A 19 27.92 -13.63 28.68
N GLY A 20 28.32 -14.89 28.67
CA GLY A 20 28.40 -15.71 27.46
C GLY A 20 27.05 -15.86 26.77
N LEU A 21 25.99 -16.17 27.53
CA LEU A 21 24.63 -16.30 27.00
C LEU A 21 24.06 -14.96 26.52
N ALA A 22 24.31 -13.87 27.26
CA ALA A 22 23.88 -12.53 26.87
C ALA A 22 24.55 -12.10 25.56
N LEU A 23 25.86 -12.34 25.41
CA LEU A 23 26.59 -12.03 24.18
C LEU A 23 26.12 -12.87 23.00
N ASP A 24 25.73 -14.13 23.22
CA ASP A 24 25.19 -14.99 22.15
C ASP A 24 23.75 -14.61 21.75
N ARG A 25 22.92 -14.17 22.71
CA ARG A 25 21.57 -13.66 22.43
C ARG A 25 21.54 -12.25 21.85
N VAL A 26 22.60 -11.46 22.06
CA VAL A 26 22.78 -10.12 21.51
C VAL A 26 23.47 -10.16 20.14
N ARG A 27 23.81 -11.35 19.61
CA ARG A 27 24.13 -11.44 18.18
C ARG A 27 22.93 -10.89 17.41
N PRO A 28 23.09 -9.77 16.68
CA PRO A 28 22.02 -9.30 15.82
C PRO A 28 21.72 -10.46 14.87
N ALA A 29 20.49 -10.96 14.94
CA ALA A 29 19.95 -11.81 13.89
C ALA A 29 19.87 -10.92 12.64
N PHE A 30 21.01 -10.77 11.95
CA PHE A 30 21.04 -10.33 10.57
C PHE A 30 20.31 -11.43 9.82
N ALA A 31 18.99 -11.30 9.75
CA ALA A 31 18.19 -12.01 8.77
C ALA A 31 18.95 -11.83 7.46
N LYS A 32 19.44 -12.93 6.88
CA LYS A 32 19.91 -12.92 5.49
C LYS A 32 18.79 -12.24 4.73
N GLN A 33 19.03 -11.02 4.29
CA GLN A 33 18.10 -10.24 3.50
C GLN A 33 18.05 -10.91 2.13
N ASN A 34 17.35 -12.05 2.06
CA ASN A 34 16.57 -12.36 0.88
C ASN A 34 15.59 -11.20 0.82
N ALA A 35 15.98 -10.12 0.14
CA ALA A 35 15.11 -8.98 -0.10
C ALA A 35 13.79 -9.58 -0.54
N SER A 36 12.73 -9.45 0.28
CA SER A 36 11.41 -9.91 -0.14
C SER A 36 11.14 -9.11 -1.41
N PRO A 37 11.14 -9.74 -2.60
CA PRO A 37 11.15 -8.99 -3.85
C PRO A 37 9.83 -8.24 -4.07
N VAL A 38 8.83 -8.51 -3.21
CA VAL A 38 7.49 -7.95 -3.27
C VAL A 38 7.13 -7.37 -1.92
N LEU A 39 6.78 -6.09 -1.89
CA LEU A 39 6.09 -5.45 -0.78
C LEU A 39 4.63 -5.93 -0.78
N ARG A 40 4.23 -6.71 0.24
CA ARG A 40 2.85 -7.19 0.39
C ARG A 40 2.12 -6.33 1.41
N GLY A 41 1.04 -5.71 0.97
CA GLY A 41 0.18 -4.91 1.82
C GLY A 41 -1.22 -4.81 1.22
N ARG A 42 -2.19 -4.39 2.04
CA ARG A 42 -3.56 -4.10 1.60
C ARG A 42 -3.71 -2.71 0.96
N ALA A 43 -2.76 -1.83 1.27
CA ALA A 43 -2.67 -0.49 0.71
C ALA A 43 -1.24 0.04 0.82
N LEU A 44 -0.90 1.01 -0.02
CA LEU A 44 0.28 1.86 0.09
C LEU A 44 -0.14 3.31 -0.18
N GLU A 45 0.39 4.22 0.62
CA GLU A 45 0.14 5.65 0.53
C GLU A 45 1.47 6.38 0.34
N ILE A 46 1.46 7.40 -0.52
CA ILE A 46 2.57 8.34 -0.67
C ILE A 46 2.10 9.67 -0.08
N VAL A 47 2.85 10.20 0.88
CA VAL A 47 2.59 11.50 1.52
C VAL A 47 3.73 12.47 1.26
N ASP A 48 3.46 13.78 1.23
CA ASP A 48 4.49 14.81 1.12
C ASP A 48 5.09 15.22 2.47
N ALA A 49 6.04 16.17 2.45
CA ALA A 49 6.74 16.64 3.65
C ALA A 49 5.81 17.30 4.69
N GLN A 50 4.60 17.70 4.30
CA GLN A 50 3.58 18.26 5.19
C GLN A 50 2.55 17.19 5.63
N GLY A 51 2.76 15.92 5.26
CA GLY A 51 1.83 14.82 5.57
C GLY A 51 0.61 14.76 4.65
N ARG A 52 0.58 15.49 3.53
CA ARG A 52 -0.57 15.46 2.61
C ARG A 52 -0.46 14.27 1.66
N LEU A 53 -1.57 13.57 1.47
CA LEU A 53 -1.66 12.41 0.59
C LEU A 53 -1.49 12.79 -0.90
N ARG A 54 -0.56 12.11 -1.58
CA ARG A 54 -0.19 12.34 -2.98
C ARG A 54 -0.51 11.17 -3.89
N ALA A 55 -0.51 9.96 -3.36
CA ALA A 55 -0.96 8.78 -4.09
C ALA A 55 -1.48 7.71 -3.14
N THR A 56 -2.37 6.87 -3.65
CA THR A 56 -2.84 5.66 -2.97
C THR A 56 -2.86 4.50 -3.95
N ILE A 57 -2.44 3.32 -3.53
CA ILE A 57 -2.78 2.05 -4.15
C ILE A 57 -3.45 1.21 -3.07
N GLY A 58 -4.65 0.70 -3.31
CA GLY A 58 -5.37 -0.07 -2.30
C GLY A 58 -6.49 -0.92 -2.87
N VAL A 59 -6.93 -1.88 -2.06
CA VAL A 59 -8.09 -2.73 -2.36
C VAL A 59 -9.34 -2.11 -1.74
N LEU A 60 -10.30 -1.75 -2.57
CA LEU A 60 -11.62 -1.30 -2.15
C LEU A 60 -12.58 -2.47 -2.09
N PRO A 61 -13.33 -2.66 -0.98
CA PRO A 61 -14.29 -3.75 -0.87
C PRO A 61 -15.42 -3.58 -1.88
N SER A 62 -16.06 -4.71 -2.24
CA SER A 62 -17.28 -4.65 -3.04
C SER A 62 -18.37 -3.87 -2.31
N THR A 63 -19.12 -3.06 -3.04
CA THR A 63 -20.23 -2.26 -2.48
C THR A 63 -21.41 -2.22 -3.44
N THR A 64 -22.57 -1.82 -2.95
CA THR A 64 -23.76 -1.57 -3.78
C THR A 64 -24.16 -0.11 -3.60
N VAL A 65 -24.25 0.63 -4.70
CA VAL A 65 -24.70 2.04 -4.72
C VAL A 65 -25.81 2.14 -5.75
N ASP A 66 -26.95 2.72 -5.39
CA ASP A 66 -28.12 2.89 -6.28
C ASP A 66 -28.54 1.59 -7.00
N SER A 67 -28.65 0.50 -6.24
CA SER A 67 -28.98 -0.86 -6.74
C SER A 67 -27.97 -1.47 -7.72
N LYS A 68 -26.83 -0.79 -7.96
CA LYS A 68 -25.75 -1.29 -8.79
C LYS A 68 -24.63 -1.86 -7.92
N ARG A 69 -24.29 -3.13 -8.16
CA ARG A 69 -23.18 -3.80 -7.49
C ARG A 69 -21.85 -3.43 -8.15
N TYR A 70 -20.91 -2.99 -7.32
CA TYR A 70 -19.52 -2.74 -7.69
C TYR A 70 -18.65 -3.84 -7.06
N PRO A 71 -17.89 -4.61 -7.86
CA PRO A 71 -16.98 -5.62 -7.32
C PRO A 71 -15.83 -5.01 -6.53
N GLU A 72 -15.13 -5.87 -5.77
CA GLU A 72 -13.85 -5.49 -5.16
C GLU A 72 -12.91 -4.96 -6.25
N THR A 73 -12.27 -3.83 -5.96
CA THR A 73 -11.49 -3.08 -6.95
C THR A 73 -10.12 -2.73 -6.40
N VAL A 74 -9.06 -3.09 -7.11
CA VAL A 74 -7.73 -2.52 -6.87
C VAL A 74 -7.68 -1.15 -7.54
N LEU A 75 -7.34 -0.12 -6.78
CA LEU A 75 -7.38 1.27 -7.27
C LEU A 75 -6.10 2.02 -6.94
N LEU A 76 -5.41 2.46 -8.00
CA LEU A 76 -4.32 3.44 -7.94
C LEU A 76 -4.88 4.84 -8.20
N ARG A 77 -4.51 5.80 -7.35
CA ARG A 77 -4.85 7.21 -7.50
C ARG A 77 -3.61 8.09 -7.37
N LEU A 78 -3.46 9.07 -8.26
CA LEU A 78 -2.57 10.21 -8.08
C LEU A 78 -3.40 11.43 -7.73
N ILE A 79 -3.03 12.11 -6.65
CA ILE A 79 -3.85 13.10 -5.97
C ILE A 79 -3.17 14.47 -6.06
N ASP A 80 -3.91 15.42 -6.62
CA ASP A 80 -3.65 16.85 -6.44
C ASP A 80 -4.31 17.30 -5.13
N PRO A 81 -3.58 17.94 -4.20
CA PRO A 81 -4.12 18.28 -2.88
C PRO A 81 -5.25 19.31 -2.90
N ARG A 82 -5.45 20.02 -4.03
CA ARG A 82 -6.48 21.05 -4.16
C ARG A 82 -7.74 20.52 -4.82
N SER A 83 -7.59 19.59 -5.77
CA SER A 83 -8.67 19.10 -6.64
C SER A 83 -9.00 17.61 -6.46
N GLY A 84 -8.19 16.87 -5.69
CA GLY A 84 -8.38 15.44 -5.46
C GLY A 84 -7.70 14.55 -6.50
N PRO A 85 -8.17 13.30 -6.69
CA PRO A 85 -7.57 12.37 -7.62
C PRO A 85 -7.74 12.78 -9.08
N VAL A 86 -6.63 13.08 -9.75
CA VAL A 86 -6.57 13.48 -11.17
C VAL A 86 -6.14 12.35 -12.11
N VAL A 87 -5.50 11.30 -11.56
CA VAL A 87 -5.24 10.06 -12.29
C VAL A 87 -5.81 8.90 -11.49
N LYS A 88 -6.57 8.03 -12.15
CA LYS A 88 -7.18 6.84 -11.55
C LYS A 88 -6.89 5.63 -12.44
N ILE A 89 -6.41 4.53 -11.87
CA ILE A 89 -6.30 3.23 -12.55
C ILE A 89 -6.99 2.19 -11.69
N GLY A 90 -8.09 1.63 -12.20
CA GLY A 90 -8.90 0.65 -11.50
C GLY A 90 -8.89 -0.69 -12.22
N ALA A 91 -8.83 -1.77 -11.45
CA ALA A 91 -9.04 -3.13 -11.94
C ALA A 91 -9.94 -3.90 -10.98
N ALA A 92 -10.95 -4.56 -11.52
CA ALA A 92 -11.91 -5.36 -10.79
C ALA A 92 -12.30 -6.60 -11.61
N SER A 93 -13.09 -7.50 -11.03
CA SER A 93 -13.49 -8.74 -11.70
C SER A 93 -14.32 -8.54 -12.96
N ASN A 94 -14.97 -7.39 -13.13
CA ASN A 94 -15.78 -7.05 -14.30
C ASN A 94 -15.06 -6.13 -15.31
N GLY A 95 -13.77 -5.84 -15.10
CA GLY A 95 -12.98 -5.05 -16.05
C GLY A 95 -12.01 -4.05 -15.42
N GLY A 96 -11.47 -3.18 -16.26
CA GLY A 96 -10.53 -2.15 -15.90
C GLY A 96 -10.90 -0.77 -16.41
N ALA A 97 -10.35 0.25 -15.76
CA ALA A 97 -10.54 1.64 -16.14
C ALA A 97 -9.26 2.47 -15.92
N LEU A 98 -9.03 3.44 -16.79
CA LEU A 98 -8.00 4.46 -16.67
C LEU A 98 -8.65 5.83 -16.84
N GLY A 99 -8.41 6.75 -15.90
CA GLY A 99 -8.93 8.11 -15.96
C GLY A 99 -7.83 9.14 -15.77
N LEU A 100 -7.82 10.17 -16.62
CA LEU A 100 -7.07 11.41 -16.46
C LEU A 100 -8.07 12.57 -16.43
N THR A 101 -8.21 13.22 -15.27
CA THR A 101 -9.25 14.22 -15.02
C THR A 101 -8.70 15.50 -14.39
N ASP A 102 -9.50 16.57 -14.42
CA ASP A 102 -9.22 17.84 -13.76
C ASP A 102 -9.68 17.91 -12.29
N GLY A 103 -10.03 16.74 -11.70
CA GLY A 103 -10.61 16.64 -10.36
C GLY A 103 -12.13 16.81 -10.30
N ALA A 104 -12.78 17.30 -11.38
CA ALA A 104 -14.24 17.43 -11.50
C ALA A 104 -14.85 16.38 -12.44
N ASP A 105 -14.19 15.22 -12.57
CA ASP A 105 -14.50 14.13 -13.51
C ASP A 105 -14.58 14.55 -14.99
N ARG A 106 -14.05 15.74 -15.34
CA ARG A 106 -13.82 16.17 -16.71
C ARG A 106 -12.45 15.72 -17.17
N GLY A 107 -12.30 15.34 -18.43
CA GLY A 107 -11.07 14.78 -18.98
C GLY A 107 -11.33 13.54 -19.82
N VAL A 108 -10.42 12.57 -19.76
CA VAL A 108 -10.46 11.36 -20.58
C VAL A 108 -10.51 10.13 -19.68
N GLN A 109 -11.45 9.24 -19.96
CA GLN A 109 -11.62 7.98 -19.26
C GLN A 109 -11.70 6.85 -20.29
N VAL A 110 -10.87 5.83 -20.11
CA VAL A 110 -10.85 4.61 -20.92
C VAL A 110 -11.41 3.49 -20.08
N PHE A 111 -12.39 2.78 -20.62
CA PHE A 111 -13.09 1.70 -19.95
C PHE A 111 -13.02 0.43 -20.78
N ALA A 112 -12.71 -0.68 -20.11
CA ALA A 112 -12.74 -2.01 -20.67
C ALA A 112 -13.49 -2.91 -19.68
N HIS A 113 -14.80 -3.04 -19.86
CA HIS A 113 -15.66 -3.90 -19.04
C HIS A 113 -16.10 -5.13 -19.82
N ASP A 114 -16.59 -6.13 -19.10
CA ASP A 114 -17.31 -7.30 -19.65
C ASP A 114 -18.45 -6.95 -20.62
N THR A 115 -19.13 -5.83 -20.37
CA THR A 115 -20.24 -5.29 -21.19
C THR A 115 -19.77 -4.47 -22.40
N GLY A 116 -18.46 -4.26 -22.56
CA GLY A 116 -17.88 -3.56 -23.70
C GLY A 116 -16.80 -2.54 -23.33
N SER A 117 -16.12 -2.04 -24.36
CA SER A 117 -15.06 -1.04 -24.23
C SER A 117 -15.48 0.30 -24.83
N PHE A 118 -15.05 1.40 -24.20
CA PHE A 118 -15.31 2.75 -24.71
C PHE A 118 -14.33 3.77 -24.12
N ILE A 119 -14.18 4.89 -24.82
CA ILE A 119 -13.47 6.08 -24.33
C ILE A 119 -14.51 7.17 -24.12
N ARG A 120 -14.54 7.74 -22.92
CA ARG A 120 -15.39 8.88 -22.55
C ARG A 120 -14.51 10.12 -22.42
N ILE A 121 -14.86 11.18 -23.12
CA ILE A 121 -14.17 12.47 -23.10
C ILE A 121 -15.17 13.52 -22.65
N VAL A 122 -14.83 14.31 -21.63
CA VAL A 122 -15.64 15.42 -21.14
C VAL A 122 -14.79 16.68 -21.17
N ASP A 123 -15.22 17.70 -21.91
CA ASP A 123 -14.48 18.95 -22.05
C ASP A 123 -14.75 19.93 -20.89
N ARG A 124 -14.09 21.11 -20.93
CA ARG A 124 -14.25 22.15 -19.90
C ARG A 124 -15.66 22.74 -19.84
N ALA A 125 -16.39 22.73 -20.96
CA ALA A 125 -17.79 23.15 -21.02
C ALA A 125 -18.76 22.05 -20.53
N GLY A 126 -18.25 20.88 -20.15
CA GLY A 126 -19.04 19.73 -19.71
C GLY A 126 -19.63 18.92 -20.86
N ARG A 127 -19.25 19.18 -22.11
CA ARG A 127 -19.72 18.41 -23.26
C ARG A 127 -19.06 17.04 -23.26
N GLU A 128 -19.88 16.01 -23.37
CA GLU A 128 -19.45 14.62 -23.35
C GLU A 128 -19.41 14.02 -24.75
N ARG A 129 -18.35 13.27 -25.05
CA ARG A 129 -18.21 12.43 -26.24
C ARG A 129 -17.79 11.02 -25.85
N VAL A 130 -18.51 10.02 -26.34
CA VAL A 130 -18.18 8.60 -26.17
C VAL A 130 -17.74 8.01 -27.51
N ILE A 131 -16.61 7.32 -27.50
CA ILE A 131 -16.06 6.59 -28.64
C ILE A 131 -16.13 5.10 -28.32
N ARG A 132 -16.71 4.31 -29.23
CA ARG A 132 -16.83 2.85 -29.14
C ARG A 132 -16.06 2.21 -30.31
N PRO A 133 -15.65 0.93 -30.18
CA PRO A 133 -15.13 0.14 -31.31
C PRO A 133 -16.08 0.12 -32.50
#